data_AF-A0A1Y5MJS8-F1
#
_entry.id   AF-A0A1Y5MJS8-F1
#
_cell.length_a   1.000
_cell.length_b   1.000
_cell.length_c   1.000
_cell.angle_alpha   90.00
_cell.angle_beta   90.00
_cell.angle_gamma   90.00
#
_symmetry.space_group_name_H-M   'P 1'
#
loop_
_entity.id
_entity.type
_entity.pdbx_description
1 polymer ?
#
loop_
_entity_poly.entity_id
_entity_poly.type
_entity_poly.pdbx_seq_one_letter_code
_entity_poly.pdbx_strand_id
1 'polypeptide(L)'
;MKFSFITPEPRPLLSIFSKLWLSLIGFVFAVLLVANFFIVYKNYSTKKNIEFLANEQKELSQKIVTTDEISAKLAVQIDSANDIFTSNSILKQSLHNLFDLVPDSITLEEVFMDKNSLIIRGITPTKDVFNQLLASPLRSIFTTSNTSFYQSKNGWYGFISTNKIDNSEGYNE
;
A
#
# COMPACT_ATOMS: atom_id res chain seq x y z
N MET A 1 -64.15 86.29 -49.30
CA MET A 1 -63.61 86.05 -47.96
C MET A 1 -64.33 84.85 -47.34
N LYS A 2 -63.61 83.79 -46.99
CA LYS A 2 -64.08 82.75 -46.06
C LYS A 2 -62.97 82.52 -45.05
N PHE A 3 -63.15 83.08 -43.85
CA PHE A 3 -62.30 82.85 -42.71
C PHE A 3 -62.75 81.56 -42.03
N SER A 4 -61.87 80.57 -41.99
CA SER A 4 -62.03 79.38 -41.14
C SER A 4 -61.17 79.59 -39.90
N PHE A 5 -61.78 79.58 -38.72
CA PHE A 5 -61.15 79.83 -37.42
C PHE A 5 -60.92 78.52 -36.63
N ILE A 6 -60.19 77.56 -37.21
CA ILE A 6 -59.73 76.40 -36.45
C ILE A 6 -58.25 76.20 -36.76
N THR A 7 -57.39 76.42 -35.76
CA THR A 7 -55.95 76.15 -35.85
C THR A 7 -55.74 74.64 -36.06
N PRO A 8 -54.94 74.21 -37.05
CA PRO A 8 -54.69 72.80 -37.30
C PRO A 8 -53.95 72.16 -36.12
N GLU A 9 -54.57 71.16 -35.50
CA GLU A 9 -53.96 70.37 -34.43
C GLU A 9 -52.96 69.36 -35.05
N PRO A 10 -51.71 69.28 -34.56
CA PRO A 10 -50.73 68.36 -35.12
C PRO A 10 -51.19 66.91 -34.90
N ARG A 11 -51.38 66.16 -35.99
CA ARG A 11 -51.71 64.74 -35.90
C ARG A 11 -50.57 64.00 -35.18
N PRO A 12 -50.85 63.27 -34.08
CA PRO A 12 -49.81 62.48 -33.44
C PRO A 12 -49.33 61.40 -34.42
N LEU A 13 -48.01 61.34 -34.64
CA LEU A 13 -47.39 60.35 -35.53
C LEU A 13 -47.64 58.90 -35.09
N LEU A 14 -48.03 58.69 -33.82
CA LEU A 14 -48.40 57.40 -33.26
C LEU A 14 -49.76 57.53 -32.58
N SER A 15 -50.74 56.76 -33.07
CA SER A 15 -52.02 56.63 -32.38
C SER A 15 -51.84 55.87 -31.06
N ILE A 16 -52.76 56.06 -30.12
CA ILE A 16 -52.77 55.35 -28.82
C ILE A 16 -52.70 53.82 -29.03
N PHE A 17 -53.38 53.32 -30.08
CA PHE A 17 -53.34 51.91 -30.46
C PHE A 17 -51.94 51.47 -30.94
N SER A 18 -51.28 52.29 -31.77
CA SER A 18 -49.90 52.00 -32.23
C SER A 18 -48.90 51.98 -31.07
N LYS A 19 -49.05 52.87 -30.08
CA LYS A 19 -48.22 52.88 -28.86
C LYS A 19 -48.42 51.61 -28.01
N LEU A 20 -49.65 51.11 -27.91
CA LEU A 20 -49.97 49.86 -27.21
C LEU A 20 -49.33 48.65 -27.90
N TRP A 21 -49.41 48.56 -29.22
CA TRP A 21 -48.74 47.51 -29.99
C TRP A 21 -47.22 47.56 -29.87
N LEU A 22 -46.63 48.74 -29.96
CA LEU A 22 -45.18 48.91 -29.82
C LEU A 22 -44.69 48.47 -28.43
N SER A 23 -45.47 48.79 -27.38
CA SER A 23 -45.18 48.34 -26.01
C SER A 23 -45.27 46.82 -25.87
N LEU A 24 -46.27 46.18 -26.48
CA LEU A 24 -46.44 44.72 -26.42
C LEU A 24 -45.31 44.00 -27.16
N ILE A 25 -44.94 44.49 -28.35
CA ILE A 25 -43.80 43.95 -29.13
C ILE A 25 -42.50 44.13 -28.36
N GLY A 26 -42.27 45.31 -27.75
CA GLY A 26 -41.10 45.55 -26.91
C GLY A 26 -41.04 44.63 -25.70
N PHE A 27 -42.17 44.36 -25.06
CA PHE A 27 -42.26 43.42 -23.94
C PHE A 27 -41.91 41.98 -24.36
N VAL A 28 -42.49 41.49 -25.46
CA VAL A 28 -42.18 40.14 -25.99
C VAL A 28 -40.70 40.03 -26.35
N PHE A 29 -40.15 41.05 -27.02
CA PHE A 29 -38.74 41.07 -27.37
C PHE A 29 -37.82 41.05 -26.14
N ALA A 30 -38.15 41.83 -25.10
CA ALA A 30 -37.41 41.82 -23.84
C ALA A 30 -37.44 40.45 -23.16
N VAL A 31 -38.59 39.78 -23.13
CA VAL A 31 -38.72 38.41 -22.57
C VAL A 31 -37.85 37.42 -23.34
N LEU A 32 -37.84 37.48 -24.67
CA LEU A 32 -36.99 36.61 -25.50
C LEU A 32 -35.49 36.85 -25.24
N LEU A 33 -35.07 38.11 -25.07
CA LEU A 33 -33.69 38.45 -24.73
C LEU A 33 -33.28 37.89 -23.36
N VAL A 34 -34.12 38.05 -22.34
CA VAL A 34 -33.85 37.52 -20.99
C VAL A 34 -33.76 35.99 -21.01
N ALA A 35 -34.68 35.32 -21.72
CA ALA A 35 -34.66 33.88 -21.88
C ALA A 35 -33.38 33.39 -22.59
N ASN A 36 -32.97 34.07 -23.65
CA ASN A 36 -31.73 33.75 -24.37
C ASN A 36 -30.51 33.90 -23.46
N PHE A 37 -30.39 35.04 -22.77
CA PHE A 37 -29.29 35.29 -21.83
C PHE A 37 -29.22 34.22 -20.73
N PHE A 38 -30.38 33.84 -20.17
CA PHE A 38 -30.45 32.77 -19.18
C PHE A 38 -29.93 31.43 -19.72
N ILE A 39 -30.33 31.04 -20.93
CA ILE A 39 -29.88 29.80 -21.58
C ILE A 39 -28.36 29.82 -21.81
N VAL A 40 -27.82 30.92 -22.32
CA VAL A 40 -26.37 31.07 -22.57
C VAL A 40 -25.59 30.96 -21.27
N TYR A 41 -26.03 31.65 -20.22
CA TYR A 41 -25.39 31.59 -18.91
C TYR A 41 -25.42 30.17 -18.31
N LYS A 42 -26.59 29.52 -18.32
CA LYS A 42 -26.75 28.12 -17.86
C LYS A 42 -25.85 27.16 -18.64
N ASN A 43 -25.80 27.28 -19.96
CA ASN A 43 -24.97 26.42 -20.81
C ASN A 43 -23.48 26.60 -20.50
N TYR A 44 -23.01 27.84 -20.35
CA TYR A 44 -21.63 28.11 -19.99
C TYR A 44 -21.26 27.51 -18.62
N SER A 45 -22.09 27.75 -17.60
CA SER A 45 -21.88 27.19 -16.27
C SER A 45 -21.91 25.66 -16.27
N THR A 46 -22.81 25.05 -17.06
CA THR A 46 -22.96 23.59 -17.13
C THR A 46 -21.74 22.96 -17.78
N LYS A 47 -21.21 23.55 -18.87
CA LYS A 47 -19.97 23.08 -19.51
C LYS A 47 -18.79 23.09 -18.54
N LYS A 48 -18.62 24.17 -17.77
CA LYS A 48 -17.56 24.28 -16.77
C LYS A 48 -17.69 23.20 -15.68
N ASN A 49 -18.90 22.93 -15.21
CA ASN A 49 -19.14 21.90 -14.21
C ASN A 49 -18.86 20.50 -14.75
N ILE A 50 -19.22 20.22 -16.01
CA ILE A 50 -18.92 18.94 -16.67
C ILE A 50 -17.40 18.74 -16.75
N GLU A 51 -16.65 19.77 -17.16
CA GLU A 51 -15.19 19.69 -17.26
C GLU A 51 -14.54 19.49 -15.88
N PHE A 52 -15.01 20.21 -14.86
CA PHE A 52 -14.55 20.03 -13.48
C PHE A 52 -14.79 18.60 -12.99
N LEU A 53 -16.01 18.06 -13.16
CA LEU A 53 -16.35 16.71 -12.75
C LEU A 53 -15.57 15.64 -13.54
N ALA A 54 -15.29 15.88 -14.82
CA ALA A 54 -14.48 14.98 -15.62
C ALA A 54 -13.02 14.94 -15.13
N ASN A 55 -12.46 16.09 -14.77
CA ASN A 55 -11.11 16.16 -14.18
C ASN A 55 -11.07 15.52 -12.79
N GLU A 56 -12.05 15.78 -11.94
CA GLU A 56 -12.16 15.16 -10.61
C GLU A 56 -12.30 13.63 -10.71
N GLN A 57 -13.12 13.14 -11.63
CA GLN A 57 -13.22 11.70 -11.91
C GLN A 57 -11.87 11.12 -12.32
N LYS A 58 -11.14 11.80 -13.22
CA LYS A 58 -9.82 11.35 -13.66
C LYS A 58 -8.82 11.30 -12.50
N GLU A 59 -8.80 12.33 -11.65
CA GLU A 59 -7.94 12.35 -10.47
C GLU A 59 -8.30 11.25 -9.47
N LEU A 60 -9.59 11.02 -9.22
CA LEU A 60 -10.04 9.95 -8.34
C LEU A 60 -9.68 8.58 -8.88
N SER A 61 -9.86 8.34 -10.19
CA SER A 61 -9.45 7.08 -10.82
C SER A 61 -7.94 6.86 -10.71
N GLN A 62 -7.12 7.90 -10.89
CA GLN A 62 -5.67 7.79 -10.68
C GLN A 62 -5.32 7.48 -9.22
N LYS A 63 -5.99 8.13 -8.26
CA LYS A 63 -5.80 7.87 -6.83
C LYS A 63 -6.14 6.42 -6.46
N ILE A 64 -7.22 5.87 -7.01
CA ILE A 64 -7.60 4.47 -6.80
C ILE A 64 -6.48 3.54 -7.27
N VAL A 65 -5.99 3.70 -8.51
CA VAL A 65 -4.90 2.88 -9.05
C VAL A 65 -3.65 2.95 -8.16
N THR A 66 -3.23 4.16 -7.76
CA THR A 66 -2.07 4.31 -6.88
C THR A 66 -2.27 3.69 -5.50
N THR A 67 -3.50 3.75 -4.98
CA THR A 67 -3.84 3.17 -3.67
C THR A 67 -3.83 1.66 -3.72
N ASP A 68 -4.32 1.07 -4.82
CA ASP A 68 -4.29 -0.38 -5.05
C ASP A 68 -2.85 -0.89 -5.17
N GLU A 69 -1.99 -0.18 -5.89
CA GLU A 69 -0.56 -0.52 -5.99
C GLU A 69 0.14 -0.47 -4.63
N ILE A 70 -0.13 0.56 -3.82
CA ILE A 70 0.42 0.68 -2.47
C ILE A 70 -0.10 -0.45 -1.58
N SER A 71 -1.39 -0.76 -1.67
CA SER A 71 -2.02 -1.82 -0.88
C SER A 71 -1.45 -3.20 -1.23
N ALA A 72 -1.24 -3.48 -2.52
CA ALA A 72 -0.59 -4.71 -2.97
C ALA A 72 0.85 -4.82 -2.43
N LYS A 73 1.64 -3.75 -2.52
CA LYS A 73 3.00 -3.71 -1.96
C LYS A 73 3.00 -3.92 -0.44
N LEU A 74 2.07 -3.28 0.26
CA LEU A 74 1.95 -3.41 1.72
C LEU A 74 1.56 -4.84 2.13
N ALA A 75 0.65 -5.48 1.39
CA ALA A 75 0.26 -6.86 1.64
C ALA A 75 1.47 -7.81 1.54
N VAL A 76 2.29 -7.66 0.50
CA VAL A 76 3.54 -8.45 0.34
C VAL A 76 4.51 -8.20 1.50
N GLN A 77 4.66 -6.94 1.95
CA GLN A 77 5.54 -6.61 3.07
C GLN A 77 5.05 -7.21 4.39
N ILE A 78 3.74 -7.21 4.63
CA ILE A 78 3.13 -7.81 5.82
C ILE A 78 3.36 -9.33 5.81
N ASP A 79 3.15 -9.98 4.67
CA ASP A 79 3.36 -11.42 4.51
C ASP A 79 4.84 -11.78 4.79
N SER A 80 5.77 -11.07 4.15
CA SER A 80 7.21 -11.26 4.39
C SER A 80 7.60 -11.02 5.85
N ALA A 81 7.01 -10.03 6.52
CA ALA A 81 7.27 -9.74 7.93
C ALA A 81 6.73 -10.87 8.84
N ASN A 82 5.55 -11.41 8.53
CA ASN A 82 4.96 -12.53 9.25
C ASN A 82 5.78 -13.81 9.07
N ASP A 83 6.28 -14.07 7.87
CA ASP A 83 7.17 -15.20 7.61
C ASP A 83 8.45 -15.09 8.44
N ILE A 84 9.11 -13.93 8.42
CA ILE A 84 10.32 -13.68 9.22
C ILE A 84 10.01 -13.87 10.72
N PHE A 85 8.91 -13.30 11.20
CA PHE A 85 8.50 -13.44 12.61
C PHE A 85 8.26 -14.90 12.98
N THR A 86 7.53 -15.63 12.15
CA THR A 86 7.18 -17.03 12.37
C THR A 86 8.43 -17.92 12.33
N SER A 87 9.29 -17.77 11.31
CA SER A 87 10.56 -18.50 11.21
C SER A 87 11.46 -18.24 12.41
N ASN A 88 11.58 -16.99 12.86
CA ASN A 88 12.38 -16.66 14.04
C ASN A 88 11.78 -17.25 15.33
N SER A 89 10.45 -17.24 15.47
CA SER A 89 9.77 -17.84 16.61
C SER A 89 9.99 -19.35 16.66
N ILE A 90 9.87 -20.03 15.51
CA ILE A 90 10.13 -21.48 15.39
C ILE A 90 11.60 -21.77 15.70
N LEU A 91 12.55 -21.04 15.12
CA LEU A 91 13.98 -21.23 15.35
C LEU A 91 14.33 -21.05 16.83
N LYS A 92 13.80 -20.00 17.46
CA LYS A 92 13.99 -19.75 18.90
C LYS A 92 13.47 -20.92 19.73
N GLN A 93 12.27 -21.43 19.46
CA GLN A 93 11.70 -22.56 20.19
C GLN A 93 12.50 -23.84 19.96
N SER A 94 12.93 -24.10 18.73
CA SER A 94 13.75 -25.27 18.39
C SER A 94 15.11 -25.23 19.09
N LEU A 95 15.75 -24.06 19.19
CA LEU A 95 16.98 -23.89 19.96
C LEU A 95 16.76 -24.05 21.47
N HIS A 96 15.66 -23.53 22.01
CA HIS A 96 15.29 -23.76 23.41
C HIS A 96 15.15 -25.26 23.68
N ASN A 97 14.38 -25.97 22.86
CA ASN A 97 14.19 -27.41 22.98
C ASN A 97 15.52 -28.18 22.84
N LEU A 98 16.41 -27.76 21.92
CA LEU A 98 17.73 -28.34 21.76
C LEU A 98 18.53 -28.26 23.06
N PHE A 99 18.60 -27.08 23.68
CA PHE A 99 19.39 -26.85 24.89
C PHE A 99 18.76 -27.46 26.14
N ASP A 100 17.43 -27.58 26.20
CA ASP A 100 16.73 -28.33 27.27
C ASP A 100 17.07 -29.82 27.26
N LEU A 101 17.40 -30.37 26.08
CA LEU A 101 17.74 -31.79 25.90
C LEU A 101 19.22 -32.09 26.13
N VAL A 102 20.08 -31.07 26.28
CA VAL A 102 21.50 -31.27 26.56
C VAL A 102 21.64 -31.75 28.01
N PRO A 103 22.04 -33.02 28.24
CA PRO A 103 22.20 -33.51 29.60
C PRO A 103 23.46 -32.90 30.23
N ASP A 104 23.59 -33.03 31.56
CA ASP A 104 24.80 -32.68 32.32
C ASP A 104 26.09 -33.36 31.78
N SER A 105 25.95 -34.37 30.92
CA SER A 105 27.05 -35.10 30.29
C SER A 105 27.79 -34.31 29.21
N ILE A 106 27.23 -33.23 28.65
CA ILE A 106 27.92 -32.38 27.68
C ILE A 106 28.02 -30.97 28.24
N THR A 107 29.22 -30.41 28.28
CA THR A 107 29.45 -29.03 28.74
C THR A 107 29.67 -28.13 27.54
N LEU A 108 28.81 -27.12 27.38
CA LEU A 108 28.98 -26.09 26.36
C LEU A 108 29.88 -24.99 26.90
N GLU A 109 30.91 -24.65 26.14
CA GLU A 109 31.86 -23.58 26.46
C GLU A 109 31.49 -22.29 25.75
N GLU A 110 31.06 -22.39 24.50
CA GLU A 110 30.68 -21.24 23.67
C GLU A 110 29.54 -21.61 22.74
N VAL A 111 28.56 -20.72 22.63
CA VAL A 111 27.46 -20.81 21.66
C VAL A 111 27.40 -19.49 20.92
N PHE A 112 27.65 -19.53 19.61
CA PHE A 112 27.58 -18.37 18.74
C PHE A 112 26.47 -18.58 17.71
N MET A 113 25.49 -17.69 17.72
CA MET A 113 24.38 -17.68 16.77
C MET A 113 24.53 -16.49 15.83
N ASP A 114 24.48 -16.77 14.53
CA ASP A 114 24.35 -15.80 13.45
C ASP A 114 23.01 -16.04 12.72
N LYS A 115 22.64 -15.17 11.79
CA LYS A 115 21.34 -15.18 11.09
C LYS A 115 20.94 -16.57 10.55
N ASN A 116 21.90 -17.29 9.97
CA ASN A 116 21.68 -18.59 9.32
C ASN A 116 22.63 -19.67 9.82
N SER A 117 23.32 -19.45 10.94
CA SER A 117 24.28 -20.44 11.45
C SER A 117 24.40 -20.47 12.95
N LEU A 118 24.66 -21.65 13.48
CA LEU A 118 24.94 -21.91 14.89
C LEU A 118 26.27 -22.62 15.02
N ILE A 119 27.20 -22.00 15.75
CA ILE A 119 28.48 -22.58 16.12
C ILE A 119 28.44 -22.92 17.61
N ILE A 120 28.64 -24.19 17.93
CA ILE A 120 28.69 -24.69 19.31
C ILE A 120 30.08 -25.24 19.58
N ARG A 121 30.69 -24.80 20.67
CA ARG A 121 31.94 -25.36 21.21
C ARG A 121 31.70 -25.89 22.61
N GLY A 122 32.37 -27.00 22.92
CA GLY A 122 32.28 -27.57 24.24
C GLY A 122 33.09 -28.84 24.37
N ILE A 123 32.83 -29.58 25.46
CA ILE A 123 33.45 -30.85 25.77
C ILE A 123 32.39 -31.94 25.98
N THR A 124 32.71 -33.15 25.51
CA THR A 124 31.88 -34.35 25.64
C THR A 124 32.74 -35.53 26.10
N PRO A 125 32.23 -36.45 26.92
CA PRO A 125 32.95 -37.66 27.35
C PRO A 125 33.39 -38.52 26.16
N THR A 126 32.52 -38.70 25.16
CA THR A 126 32.83 -39.46 23.94
C THR A 126 32.17 -38.82 22.71
N LYS A 127 32.67 -39.17 21.52
CA LYS A 127 32.05 -38.77 20.24
C LYS A 127 30.64 -39.35 20.09
N ASP A 128 30.40 -40.55 20.63
CA ASP A 128 29.11 -41.24 20.55
C ASP A 128 28.04 -40.53 21.40
N VAL A 129 28.40 -40.08 22.60
CA VAL A 129 27.53 -39.27 23.48
C VAL A 129 27.08 -37.99 22.75
N PHE A 130 27.99 -37.29 22.06
CA PHE A 130 27.62 -36.14 21.24
C PHE A 130 26.67 -36.51 20.11
N ASN A 131 26.95 -37.59 19.38
CA ASN A 131 26.15 -38.01 18.23
C ASN A 131 24.72 -38.39 18.64
N GLN A 132 24.53 -39.02 19.79
CA GLN A 132 23.21 -39.41 20.28
C GLN A 132 22.40 -38.22 20.80
N LEU A 133 23.06 -37.27 21.47
CA LEU A 133 22.37 -36.20 22.18
C LEU A 133 22.21 -34.91 21.38
N LEU A 134 23.20 -34.55 20.56
CA LEU A 134 23.24 -33.26 19.85
C LEU A 134 23.17 -33.40 18.33
N ALA A 135 23.77 -34.44 17.73
CA ALA A 135 23.84 -34.48 16.26
C ALA A 135 22.46 -34.63 15.59
N SER A 136 21.56 -35.45 16.15
CA SER A 136 20.22 -35.64 15.59
C SER A 136 19.34 -34.38 15.72
N PRO A 137 19.21 -33.75 16.92
CA PRO A 137 18.50 -32.48 17.06
C PRO A 137 19.08 -31.35 16.19
N LEU A 138 20.40 -31.22 16.08
CA LEU A 138 21.03 -30.20 15.23
C LEU A 138 20.68 -30.40 13.75
N ARG A 139 20.72 -31.65 13.25
CA ARG A 139 20.32 -31.98 11.87
C ARG A 139 18.83 -31.77 11.59
N SER A 140 17.99 -31.77 12.62
CA SER A 140 16.56 -31.46 12.48
C SER A 140 16.29 -29.95 12.33
N ILE A 141 17.20 -29.09 12.77
CA ILE A 141 17.06 -27.63 12.76
C ILE A 141 17.85 -27.02 11.60
N PHE A 142 19.00 -27.59 11.28
CA PHE A 142 19.95 -27.06 10.30
C PHE A 142 20.14 -28.03 9.13
N THR A 143 20.11 -27.50 7.91
CA THR A 143 20.32 -28.25 6.67
C THR A 143 21.68 -28.93 6.65
N THR A 144 22.71 -28.21 7.09
CA THR A 144 24.09 -28.68 7.08
C THR A 144 24.64 -28.65 8.51
N SER A 145 25.17 -29.77 8.98
CA SER A 145 25.78 -29.91 10.32
C SER A 145 27.12 -30.63 10.22
N ASN A 146 28.19 -29.91 10.55
CA ASN A 146 29.56 -30.44 10.54
C ASN A 146 30.18 -30.31 11.92
N THR A 147 30.73 -31.41 12.44
CA THR A 147 31.37 -31.42 13.76
C THR A 147 32.79 -31.94 13.68
N SER A 148 33.73 -31.18 14.26
CA SER A 148 35.12 -31.57 14.42
C SER A 148 35.42 -31.87 15.89
N PHE A 149 36.23 -32.90 16.15
CA PHE A 149 36.60 -33.32 17.50
C PHE A 149 38.12 -33.27 17.71
N TYR A 150 38.55 -32.87 18.91
CA TYR A 150 39.94 -32.87 19.34
C TYR A 150 40.07 -33.43 20.77
N GLN A 151 41.23 -33.98 21.12
CA GLN A 151 41.45 -34.52 22.46
C GLN A 151 41.72 -33.38 23.45
N SER A 152 41.00 -33.39 24.58
CA SER A 152 41.27 -32.51 25.71
C SER A 152 42.20 -33.19 26.73
N LYS A 153 42.88 -32.38 27.55
CA LYS A 153 43.88 -32.84 28.52
C LYS A 153 43.31 -33.78 29.59
N ASN A 154 42.00 -33.74 29.82
CA ASN A 154 41.25 -34.53 30.80
C ASN A 154 40.72 -35.86 30.26
N GLY A 155 41.05 -36.25 29.02
CA GLY A 155 40.57 -37.47 28.38
C GLY A 155 39.16 -37.35 27.75
N TRP A 156 38.49 -36.21 27.91
CA TRP A 156 37.26 -35.89 27.18
C TRP A 156 37.60 -35.35 25.79
N TYR A 157 36.60 -35.31 24.91
CA TYR A 157 36.73 -34.75 23.57
C TYR A 157 36.18 -33.33 23.55
N GLY A 158 37.02 -32.38 23.15
CA GLY A 158 36.53 -31.08 22.72
C GLY A 158 35.87 -31.19 21.36
N PHE A 159 34.79 -30.46 21.14
CA PHE A 159 34.08 -30.42 19.87
C PHE A 159 33.84 -29.00 19.38
N ILE A 160 33.78 -28.84 18.07
CA ILE A 160 33.34 -27.63 17.38
C ILE A 160 32.31 -28.08 16.36
N SER A 161 31.05 -27.73 16.59
CA SER A 161 29.93 -28.01 15.69
C SER A 161 29.53 -26.75 14.96
N THR A 162 29.59 -26.75 13.64
CA THR A 162 29.15 -25.65 12.77
C THR A 162 27.92 -26.10 12.00
N ASN A 163 26.80 -25.42 12.24
CA ASN A 163 25.50 -25.75 11.70
C ASN A 163 24.98 -24.58 10.87
N LYS A 164 24.41 -24.84 9.70
CA LYS A 164 23.95 -23.82 8.75
C LYS A 164 22.59 -24.17 8.17
N ILE A 165 21.76 -23.15 8.00
CA ILE A 165 20.54 -23.21 7.21
C ILE A 165 20.93 -22.74 5.81
N ASP A 166 21.04 -23.67 4.87
CA ASP A 166 21.29 -23.32 3.47
C ASP A 166 19.97 -22.77 2.90
N ASN A 167 19.96 -21.47 2.57
CA ASN A 167 18.85 -20.82 1.86
C ASN A 167 18.84 -21.23 0.38
N SER A 168 19.01 -22.53 0.07
CA SER A 168 18.95 -23.02 -1.31
C SER A 168 17.51 -23.14 -1.85
N GLU A 169 16.51 -22.77 -1.04
CA GLU A 169 15.15 -22.49 -1.50
C GLU A 169 14.88 -21.00 -1.32
N GLY A 170 15.48 -20.19 -2.19
CA GLY A 170 15.43 -18.74 -2.10
C GLY A 170 15.29 -18.10 -3.46
N TYR A 171 14.05 -17.76 -3.81
CA TYR A 171 13.67 -16.64 -4.67
C TYR A 171 14.46 -16.50 -5.97
N ASN A 172 14.04 -17.26 -7.00
CA ASN A 172 14.22 -16.78 -8.36
C ASN A 172 13.44 -15.47 -8.48
N GLU A 173 14.18 -14.38 -8.65
CA GLU A 173 13.69 -13.08 -9.12
C GLU A 173 12.83 -13.24 -10.39
#